data_AF-K1TUN4-F1
#
_entry.id   AF-K1TUN4-F1
#
_cell.length_a   1.000
_cell.length_b   1.000
_cell.length_c   1.000
_cell.angle_alpha   90.00
_cell.angle_beta   90.00
_cell.angle_gamma   90.00
#
_symmetry.space_group_name_H-M   'P 1'
#
loop_
_entity.id
_entity.type
_entity.pdbx_description
1 polymer ?
#
loop_
_entity_poly.entity_id
_entity_poly.type
_entity_poly.pdbx_seq_one_letter_code
_entity_poly.pdbx_strand_id
1 'polypeptide(L)'
;MTGFKKRLASTALATAMTLTALPVSVFLISTDAAAGVPNGFAYTQGTRFMLDGSPFYYAGTNCYYLTFKSQEAVDSVFKDAEAMGLKVIRVWGNLDVGVKTGTTDSEG
;
A
#
# COMPACT_ATOMS: atom_id res chain seq x y z
N MET A 1 -39.69 24.13 59.55
CA MET A 1 -38.76 25.08 58.91
C MET A 1 -37.99 24.32 57.83
N THR A 2 -38.18 24.71 56.54
CA THR A 2 -37.23 24.66 55.39
C THR A 2 -36.20 23.51 55.34
N GLY A 3 -36.03 22.68 54.30
CA GLY A 3 -36.48 22.66 52.91
C GLY A 3 -35.52 21.78 52.08
N PHE A 4 -36.10 20.95 51.20
CA PHE A 4 -35.67 20.58 49.83
C PHE A 4 -34.19 20.80 49.40
N LYS A 5 -33.48 19.72 48.98
CA LYS A 5 -33.03 19.48 47.57
C LYS A 5 -32.21 18.19 47.39
N LYS A 6 -32.60 17.42 46.36
CA LYS A 6 -31.95 16.22 45.78
C LYS A 6 -30.70 16.57 44.95
N ARG A 7 -29.92 15.51 44.63
CA ARG A 7 -28.94 15.31 43.52
C ARG A 7 -27.47 15.45 43.97
N LEU A 8 -26.50 14.60 43.64
CA LEU A 8 -26.33 13.64 42.55
C LEU A 8 -25.61 12.36 43.04
N ALA A 9 -26.05 11.21 42.55
CA ALA A 9 -25.22 10.01 42.47
C ALA A 9 -24.33 10.11 41.23
N SER A 10 -23.03 9.82 41.35
CA SER A 10 -22.19 9.26 40.29
C SER A 10 -20.82 8.89 40.85
N THR A 11 -20.73 7.65 41.32
CA THR A 11 -19.48 6.90 41.41
C THR A 11 -19.21 6.25 40.06
N ALA A 12 -18.10 6.59 39.41
CA ALA A 12 -17.43 5.69 38.48
C ALA A 12 -15.95 6.10 38.36
N LEU A 13 -15.18 5.46 39.22
CA LEU A 13 -13.73 5.38 39.23
C LEU A 13 -13.26 4.52 38.04
N ALA A 14 -12.04 4.79 37.57
CA ALA A 14 -11.18 3.96 36.71
C ALA A 14 -11.41 4.04 35.19
N THR A 15 -10.49 4.72 34.49
CA THR A 15 -9.44 4.06 33.69
C THR A 15 -8.36 5.09 33.36
N ALA A 16 -7.38 5.25 34.25
CA ALA A 16 -6.10 5.87 33.92
C ALA A 16 -5.13 4.73 33.56
N MET A 17 -5.14 4.27 32.30
CA MET A 17 -4.05 3.47 31.77
C MET A 17 -3.07 4.40 31.07
N THR A 18 -1.95 4.56 31.75
CA THR A 18 -0.78 5.35 31.43
C THR A 18 -0.23 5.05 30.04
N LEU A 19 -0.14 6.13 29.27
CA LEU A 19 0.54 6.31 28.00
C LEU A 19 2.03 5.91 28.10
N THR A 20 2.40 4.70 27.64
CA THR A 20 3.81 4.42 27.29
C THR A 20 4.05 4.94 25.88
N ALA A 21 4.50 6.20 25.80
CA ALA A 21 4.96 6.82 24.57
C ALA A 21 6.19 6.06 24.05
N LEU A 22 6.03 5.25 23.01
CA LEU A 22 7.13 4.87 22.14
C LEU A 22 7.65 6.17 21.49
N PRO A 23 8.97 6.38 21.37
CA PRO A 23 9.48 7.51 20.63
C PRO A 23 9.23 7.23 19.14
N VAL A 24 8.06 7.63 18.65
CA VAL A 24 7.85 7.78 17.20
C VAL A 24 8.78 8.91 16.80
N SER A 25 9.96 8.55 16.31
CA SER A 25 10.87 9.49 15.65
C SER A 25 10.14 10.01 14.41
N VAL A 26 9.48 11.15 14.56
CA VAL A 26 8.92 11.91 13.44
C VAL A 26 10.11 12.50 12.69
N PHE A 27 10.67 11.73 11.77
CA PHE A 27 11.56 12.27 10.75
C PHE A 27 10.72 13.22 9.88
N LEU A 28 10.94 14.52 10.03
CA LEU A 28 10.48 15.52 9.08
C LEU A 28 11.30 15.34 7.80
N ILE A 29 10.83 14.48 6.91
CA ILE A 29 11.37 14.35 5.56
C ILE A 29 10.73 15.48 4.74
N SER A 30 11.56 16.38 4.19
CA SER A 30 11.11 17.48 3.34
C SER A 30 10.17 16.97 2.24
N THR A 31 8.96 17.54 2.23
CA THR A 31 7.80 17.11 1.44
C THR A 31 7.75 17.76 0.06
N ASP A 32 8.78 17.60 -0.77
CA ASP A 32 8.71 18.09 -2.17
C ASP A 32 8.45 16.97 -3.18
N ALA A 33 8.67 15.69 -2.85
CA ALA A 33 8.53 14.60 -3.81
C ALA A 33 7.06 14.29 -4.22
N ALA A 34 6.08 14.68 -3.39
CA ALA A 34 4.66 14.43 -3.68
C ALA A 34 4.06 15.48 -4.63
N ALA A 35 4.67 16.67 -4.71
CA ALA A 35 4.15 17.76 -5.52
C ALA A 35 4.28 17.41 -7.02
N GLY A 36 3.15 17.07 -7.65
CA GLY A 36 3.07 16.80 -9.09
C GLY A 36 2.94 15.34 -9.49
N VAL A 37 2.91 14.38 -8.55
CA VAL A 37 2.58 12.98 -8.86
C VAL A 37 1.05 12.82 -8.91
N PRO A 38 0.44 12.32 -10.00
CA PRO A 38 -1.00 12.09 -10.05
C PRO A 38 -1.44 11.01 -9.05
N ASN A 39 -2.67 11.12 -8.55
CA ASN A 39 -3.24 10.10 -7.65
C ASN A 39 -3.24 8.71 -8.31
N GLY A 40 -2.96 7.68 -7.52
CA GLY A 40 -2.89 6.28 -7.95
C GLY A 40 -1.52 5.85 -8.50
N PHE A 41 -0.55 6.75 -8.63
CA PHE A 41 0.81 6.41 -9.05
C PHE A 41 1.75 6.27 -7.85
N ALA A 42 2.45 5.13 -7.80
CA ALA A 42 3.52 4.94 -6.84
C ALA A 42 4.74 5.81 -7.21
N TYR A 43 5.40 6.38 -6.22
CA TYR A 43 6.60 7.22 -6.38
C TYR A 43 7.61 6.96 -5.26
N THR A 44 8.79 7.58 -5.33
CA THR A 44 9.82 7.47 -4.31
C THR A 44 9.97 8.78 -3.53
N GLN A 45 10.15 8.67 -2.22
CA GLN A 45 10.56 9.79 -1.37
C GLN A 45 11.71 9.32 -0.47
N GLY A 46 12.92 9.85 -0.72
CA GLY A 46 14.13 9.35 -0.08
C GLY A 46 14.31 7.85 -0.34
N THR A 47 14.36 7.05 0.72
CA THR A 47 14.55 5.59 0.64
C THR A 47 13.24 4.78 0.70
N ARG A 48 12.08 5.43 0.51
CA ARG A 48 10.76 4.79 0.66
C ARG A 48 9.97 4.90 -0.63
N PHE A 49 9.16 3.87 -0.89
CA PHE A 49 8.05 3.98 -1.82
C PHE A 49 6.87 4.68 -1.15
N MET A 50 6.13 5.45 -1.92
CA MET A 50 4.99 6.23 -1.51
C MET A 50 3.84 6.04 -2.52
N LEU A 51 2.61 6.18 -2.06
CA LEU A 51 1.39 6.17 -2.87
C LEU A 51 0.39 7.12 -2.22
N ASP A 52 -0.19 8.04 -2.99
CA ASP A 52 -1.20 9.00 -2.52
C ASP A 52 -0.81 9.71 -1.22
N GLY A 53 0.42 10.21 -1.17
CA GLY A 53 0.96 10.93 -0.01
C GLY A 53 1.39 10.07 1.18
N SER A 54 1.17 8.75 1.15
CA SER A 54 1.45 7.84 2.28
C SER A 54 2.57 6.83 1.97
N PRO A 55 3.35 6.38 2.97
CA PRO A 55 4.33 5.31 2.76
C PRO A 55 3.68 4.02 2.21
N PHE A 56 4.21 3.53 1.09
CA PHE A 56 3.72 2.34 0.40
C PHE A 56 4.64 1.14 0.67
N TYR A 57 4.53 0.59 1.88
CA TYR A 57 5.14 -0.71 2.18
C TYR A 57 4.27 -1.83 1.59
N TYR A 58 4.94 -2.81 0.95
CA TYR A 58 4.27 -3.92 0.28
C TYR A 58 4.97 -5.25 0.56
N ALA A 59 4.15 -6.30 0.66
CA ALA A 59 4.56 -7.64 0.27
C ALA A 59 4.14 -7.85 -1.20
N GLY A 60 4.93 -8.61 -1.95
CA GLY A 60 4.69 -8.83 -3.37
C GLY A 60 5.16 -10.21 -3.84
N THR A 61 4.91 -10.52 -5.11
CA THR A 61 5.29 -11.80 -5.72
C THR A 61 5.78 -11.60 -7.16
N ASN A 62 6.38 -12.65 -7.74
CA ASN A 62 6.71 -12.71 -9.15
C ASN A 62 5.76 -13.71 -9.83
N CYS A 63 5.09 -13.28 -10.89
CA CYS A 63 4.24 -14.13 -11.72
C CYS A 63 4.49 -13.79 -13.19
N TYR A 64 5.42 -14.51 -13.81
CA TYR A 64 5.92 -14.18 -15.14
C TYR A 64 4.91 -14.42 -16.26
N TYR A 65 3.92 -15.29 -16.04
CA TYR A 65 3.05 -15.80 -17.09
C TYR A 65 1.77 -14.98 -17.32
N LEU A 66 1.54 -13.92 -16.55
CA LEU A 66 0.28 -13.15 -16.62
C LEU A 66 0.00 -12.57 -18.01
N THR A 67 1.03 -12.38 -18.83
CA THR A 67 0.91 -11.79 -20.18
C THR A 67 0.56 -12.78 -21.29
N PHE A 68 0.60 -14.10 -21.02
CA PHE A 68 0.38 -15.12 -22.06
C PHE A 68 -0.50 -16.30 -21.61
N LYS A 69 -1.13 -16.21 -20.44
CA LYS A 69 -2.16 -17.15 -19.98
C LYS A 69 -3.57 -16.61 -20.26
N SER A 70 -4.58 -17.46 -20.09
CA SER A 70 -5.98 -17.06 -20.24
C SER A 70 -6.38 -16.02 -19.18
N GLN A 71 -7.38 -15.19 -19.52
CA GLN A 71 -7.93 -14.20 -18.59
C GLN A 71 -8.37 -14.84 -17.27
N GLU A 72 -9.02 -16.00 -17.31
CA GLU A 72 -9.46 -16.74 -16.11
C GLU A 72 -8.30 -17.08 -15.17
N ALA A 73 -7.15 -17.49 -15.72
CA ALA A 73 -5.96 -17.78 -14.93
C ALA A 73 -5.35 -16.50 -14.33
N VAL A 74 -5.39 -15.39 -15.07
CA VAL A 74 -4.94 -14.07 -14.59
C VAL A 74 -5.83 -13.59 -13.44
N ASP A 75 -7.15 -13.66 -13.61
CA ASP A 75 -8.13 -13.26 -12.61
C ASP A 75 -7.99 -14.08 -11.32
N SER A 76 -7.75 -15.39 -11.45
CA SER A 76 -7.49 -16.26 -10.29
C SER A 76 -6.24 -15.82 -9.53
N VAL A 77 -5.15 -15.49 -10.22
CA VAL A 77 -3.92 -15.00 -9.56
C VAL A 77 -4.16 -13.67 -8.84
N PHE A 78 -4.89 -12.74 -9.44
CA PHE A 78 -5.21 -11.46 -8.79
C PHE A 78 -6.10 -11.65 -7.57
N LYS A 79 -7.09 -12.54 -7.64
CA LYS A 79 -7.94 -12.89 -6.49
C LYS A 79 -7.14 -13.50 -5.34
N ASP A 80 -6.22 -14.40 -5.63
CA ASP A 80 -5.35 -15.00 -4.61
C ASP A 80 -4.38 -13.97 -4.02
N ALA A 81 -3.80 -13.10 -4.84
CA ALA A 81 -2.92 -12.02 -4.39
C ALA A 81 -3.65 -11.04 -3.47
N GLU A 82 -4.88 -10.65 -3.81
CA GLU A 82 -5.75 -9.83 -2.96
C GLU A 82 -6.06 -10.53 -1.64
N ALA A 83 -6.46 -11.80 -1.67
CA ALA A 83 -6.75 -12.59 -0.46
C ALA A 83 -5.54 -12.73 0.47
N MET A 84 -4.32 -12.73 -0.08
CA MET A 84 -3.06 -12.73 0.67
C MET A 84 -2.59 -11.33 1.10
N GLY A 85 -3.23 -10.25 0.65
CA GLY A 85 -2.81 -8.87 0.92
C GLY A 85 -1.54 -8.44 0.17
N LEU A 86 -1.20 -9.10 -0.94
CA LEU A 86 -0.08 -8.72 -1.79
C LEU A 86 -0.46 -7.51 -2.66
N LYS A 87 0.39 -6.49 -2.69
CA LYS A 87 0.11 -5.23 -3.39
C LYS A 87 0.89 -5.05 -4.70
N VAL A 88 1.90 -5.88 -4.94
CA VAL A 88 2.79 -5.76 -6.10
C VAL A 88 3.05 -7.13 -6.73
N ILE A 89 2.89 -7.22 -8.04
CA ILE A 89 3.22 -8.41 -8.83
C ILE A 89 4.20 -8.00 -9.93
N ARG A 90 5.35 -8.68 -10.03
CA ARG A 90 6.29 -8.53 -11.13
C ARG A 90 5.99 -9.54 -12.24
N VAL A 91 5.89 -9.07 -13.49
CA VAL A 91 5.52 -9.85 -14.68
C VAL A 91 6.51 -9.64 -15.82
N TRP A 92 6.56 -10.54 -16.80
CA TRP A 92 7.28 -10.31 -18.06
C TRP A 92 6.43 -9.46 -18.99
N GLY A 93 6.94 -8.28 -19.36
CA GLY A 93 6.32 -7.40 -20.35
C GLY A 93 6.72 -7.73 -21.80
N ASN A 94 7.37 -8.87 -22.01
CA ASN A 94 7.86 -9.32 -23.31
C ASN A 94 7.54 -10.80 -23.53
N LEU A 95 7.43 -11.20 -24.79
CA LEU A 95 7.34 -12.59 -25.23
C LEU A 95 8.04 -12.72 -26.59
N ASP A 96 9.37 -12.62 -26.57
CA ASP A 96 10.16 -12.69 -27.79
C ASP A 96 10.13 -14.11 -28.36
N VAL A 97 9.64 -14.26 -29.60
CA VAL A 97 9.53 -15.54 -30.32
C VAL A 97 10.21 -15.44 -31.68
N GLY A 98 10.65 -16.59 -32.22
CA GLY A 98 11.25 -16.67 -33.56
C GLY A 98 12.74 -17.06 -33.57
N VAL A 99 13.36 -16.95 -34.74
CA VAL A 99 14.79 -17.24 -34.95
C VAL A 99 15.55 -15.92 -34.88
N LYS A 100 16.70 -15.89 -34.19
CA LYS A 100 17.61 -14.73 -34.26
C LYS A 100 18.12 -14.60 -35.69
N THR A 101 17.56 -13.67 -36.45
CA THR A 101 17.93 -13.38 -37.83
C THR A 101 19.13 -12.43 -37.94
N GLY A 102 19.46 -11.71 -36.87
CA GLY A 102 20.46 -10.63 -36.90
C GLY A 102 19.97 -9.37 -37.62
N THR A 103 18.69 -9.34 -38.01
CA THR A 103 18.04 -8.22 -38.69
C THR A 103 16.69 -7.98 -38.03
N THR A 104 16.44 -6.78 -37.53
CA THR A 104 15.09 -6.34 -37.11
C THR A 104 14.23 -6.10 -38.35
N ASP A 105 12.94 -6.37 -38.23
CA ASP A 105 12.00 -6.02 -39.30
C ASP A 105 11.61 -4.54 -39.21
N SER A 106 10.65 -4.09 -40.02
CA SER A 106 10.21 -2.69 -40.01
C SER A 106 9.46 -2.29 -38.73
N GLU A 107 9.08 -3.26 -37.90
CA GLU A 107 8.31 -3.07 -36.67
C GLU A 107 9.18 -3.24 -35.42
N GLY A 108 10.37 -3.84 -35.53
CA GLY A 108 11.39 -3.93 -34.48
C GLY A 108 11.80 -5.35 -34.21
#